data_AF-A0A1G3TG79-F1
#
_entry.id   AF-A0A1G3TG79-F1
#
_cell.length_a   1.000
_cell.length_b   1.000
_cell.length_c   1.000
_cell.angle_alpha   90.00
_cell.angle_beta   90.00
_cell.angle_gamma   90.00
#
_symmetry.space_group_name_H-M   'P 1'
#
loop_
_entity.id
_entity.type
_entity.pdbx_description
1 polymer ?
#
loop_
_entity_poly.entity_id
_entity_poly.type
_entity_poly.pdbx_seq_one_letter_code
_entity_poly.pdbx_strand_id
1 'polypeptide(L)'
;MEKIEVGYRNIGSVGSIEYYHKFLLYTDSNGNQYTVSGWVGNDVSSTLPLGHLSTLANIPYDKYNPDHPDYSESYTPVNYLHPYLHPSE
;
A
#
# COMPACT_ATOMS: atom_id res chain seq x y z
N MET A 1 -7.75 -13.91 16.87
CA MET A 1 -9.07 -13.71 16.20
C MET A 1 -8.77 -13.13 14.85
N GLU A 2 -9.19 -13.81 13.79
CA GLU A 2 -9.02 -13.27 12.43
C GLU A 2 -9.91 -12.04 12.25
N LYS A 3 -9.36 -11.00 11.64
CA LYS A 3 -10.10 -9.77 11.38
C LYS A 3 -9.62 -9.05 10.13
N ILE A 4 -10.53 -8.29 9.53
CA ILE A 4 -10.24 -7.35 8.47
C ILE A 4 -10.60 -5.95 8.98
N GLU A 5 -9.68 -5.02 8.82
CA GLU A 5 -9.80 -3.62 9.19
C GLU A 5 -9.57 -2.73 7.96
N VAL A 6 -10.13 -1.52 7.98
CA VAL A 6 -9.84 -0.48 6.99
C VAL A 6 -8.88 0.52 7.61
N GLY A 7 -7.67 0.60 7.07
CA GLY A 7 -6.65 1.55 7.48
C GLY A 7 -6.65 2.81 6.63
N TYR A 8 -6.24 3.92 7.23
CA TYR A 8 -6.02 5.21 6.56
C TYR A 8 -4.66 5.77 6.97
N ARG A 9 -3.76 5.98 6.02
CA ARG A 9 -2.47 6.63 6.24
C ARG A 9 -2.48 8.04 5.65
N ASN A 10 -2.12 9.05 6.44
CA ASN A 10 -1.95 10.41 5.90
C ASN A 10 -0.75 10.42 4.94
N ILE A 11 -0.96 10.90 3.72
CA ILE A 11 0.07 10.98 2.66
C ILE A 11 0.47 12.42 2.32
N GLY A 12 0.01 13.40 3.11
CA GLY A 12 0.31 14.81 2.94
C GLY A 12 -0.94 15.69 2.87
N SER A 13 -0.71 16.97 2.62
CA SER A 13 -1.76 17.99 2.57
C SER A 13 -1.55 18.96 1.41
N VAL A 14 -2.65 19.51 0.88
CA VAL A 14 -2.65 20.62 -0.07
C VAL A 14 -3.50 21.74 0.51
N GLY A 15 -2.86 22.85 0.86
CA GLY A 15 -3.52 23.92 1.63
C GLY A 15 -3.96 23.41 3.01
N SER A 16 -5.26 23.47 3.30
CA SER A 16 -5.85 22.98 4.55
C SER A 16 -6.50 21.59 4.42
N ILE A 17 -6.34 20.91 3.29
CA ILE A 17 -6.94 19.61 3.03
C ILE A 17 -5.88 18.53 3.22
N GLU A 18 -6.16 17.57 4.11
CA GLU A 18 -5.33 16.38 4.31
C GLU A 18 -5.78 15.24 3.40
N TYR A 19 -4.82 14.51 2.86
CA TYR A 19 -5.05 13.36 1.98
C TYR A 19 -4.64 12.08 2.68
N TYR A 20 -5.49 11.06 2.55
CA TYR A 20 -5.28 9.76 3.16
C TYR A 20 -5.32 8.66 2.11
N HIS A 21 -4.35 7.75 2.18
CA HIS A 21 -4.36 6.50 1.46
C HIS A 21 -5.14 5.45 2.27
N LYS A 22 -6.10 4.79 1.61
CA LYS A 22 -6.96 3.76 2.22
C LYS A 22 -6.45 2.37 1.85
N PHE A 23 -6.32 1.49 2.83
CA PHE A 23 -5.89 0.11 2.64
C PHE A 23 -6.71 -0.85 3.50
N LEU A 24 -6.66 -2.15 3.19
CA LEU A 24 -7.19 -3.19 4.07
C LEU A 24 -6.05 -3.79 4.89
N LEU A 25 -6.31 -4.02 6.18
CA LEU A 25 -5.40 -4.73 7.09
C LEU A 25 -6.07 -6.03 7.52
N TYR A 26 -5.47 -7.14 7.14
CA TYR A 26 -5.87 -8.47 7.57
C TYR A 26 -4.98 -8.91 8.74
N THR A 27 -5.58 -9.38 9.83
CA THR A 27 -4.87 -10.08 10.91
C THR A 27 -5.27 -11.55 10.88
N ASP A 28 -4.29 -12.45 10.76
CA ASP A 28 -4.53 -13.89 10.71
C ASP A 28 -4.81 -14.49 12.11
N SER A 29 -5.07 -15.79 12.14
CA SER A 29 -5.35 -16.53 13.38
C SER A 29 -4.17 -16.58 14.36
N ASN A 30 -2.94 -16.39 13.86
CA ASN A 30 -1.70 -16.34 14.65
C ASN A 30 -1.35 -14.92 15.11
N GLY A 31 -2.11 -13.90 14.67
CA GLY A 31 -1.86 -12.50 14.98
C GLY A 31 -0.91 -11.79 14.01
N ASN A 32 -0.48 -12.44 12.93
CA ASN A 32 0.32 -11.78 11.89
C ASN A 32 -0.57 -10.86 11.07
N GLN A 33 0.02 -9.75 10.61
CA GLN A 33 -0.73 -8.69 9.93
C GLN A 33 -0.23 -8.50 8.49
N TYR A 34 -1.17 -8.33 7.57
CA TYR A 34 -0.91 -8.19 6.13
C TYR A 34 -1.82 -7.12 5.52
N THR A 35 -1.32 -6.39 4.52
CA THR A 35 -2.11 -5.37 3.82
C THR A 35 -2.55 -5.80 2.41
N VAL A 36 -3.65 -5.20 1.98
CA VAL A 36 -4.05 -5.09 0.57
C VAL A 36 -4.22 -3.61 0.24
N SER A 37 -3.47 -3.14 -0.75
CA SER A 37 -3.27 -1.72 -1.00
C SER A 37 -3.24 -1.41 -2.50
N GLY A 38 -3.98 -0.39 -2.91
CA GLY A 38 -4.06 0.05 -4.31
C GLY A 38 -3.22 1.29 -4.54
N TRP A 39 -2.22 1.20 -5.43
CA TRP A 39 -1.29 2.28 -5.71
C TRP A 39 -1.42 2.75 -7.16
N VAL A 40 -1.07 4.01 -7.41
CA VAL A 40 -0.88 4.48 -8.78
C VAL A 40 0.47 3.95 -9.28
N GLY A 41 0.44 3.08 -10.28
CA GLY A 41 1.60 2.56 -11.00
C GLY A 41 1.94 3.37 -12.25
N ASN A 42 3.13 3.14 -12.79
CA ASN A 42 3.58 3.82 -14.01
C ASN A 42 3.04 3.17 -15.30
N ASP A 43 2.48 1.95 -15.21
CA ASP A 43 2.06 1.19 -16.37
C ASP A 43 0.73 1.70 -16.93
N VAL A 44 0.80 2.31 -18.11
CA VAL A 44 -0.37 2.66 -18.92
C VAL A 44 -0.73 1.44 -19.74
N SER A 45 -1.69 0.64 -19.29
CA SER A 45 -2.27 -0.40 -20.14
C SER A 45 -3.71 -0.06 -20.49
N SER A 46 -4.00 -0.06 -21.79
CA SER A 46 -5.38 0.02 -22.31
C SER A 46 -6.26 -1.16 -21.88
N THR A 47 -5.68 -2.19 -21.28
CA THR A 47 -6.39 -3.35 -20.74
C THR A 47 -6.77 -3.21 -19.26
N LEU A 48 -6.37 -2.12 -18.58
CA LEU A 48 -6.76 -1.87 -17.19
C LEU A 48 -8.02 -1.00 -17.16
N PRO A 49 -9.19 -1.53 -16.75
CA PRO A 49 -10.46 -0.82 -16.81
C PRO A 49 -10.55 0.40 -15.87
N LEU A 50 -9.59 0.57 -14.96
CA LEU A 50 -9.52 1.65 -13.97
C LEU A 50 -8.25 2.51 -14.09
N GLY A 51 -7.50 2.38 -15.19
CA GLY A 51 -6.27 3.14 -15.43
C GLY A 51 -5.04 2.61 -14.70
N HIS A 52 -4.16 3.51 -14.26
CA HIS A 52 -2.85 3.28 -13.63
C HIS A 52 -2.91 2.62 -12.23
N LEU A 53 -3.92 1.84 -11.89
CA LEU A 53 -4.01 1.25 -10.55
C LEU A 53 -3.29 -0.11 -10.50
N SER A 54 -2.26 -0.24 -9.67
CA SER A 54 -1.69 -1.52 -9.26
C SER A 54 -2.22 -1.90 -7.88
N THR A 55 -2.41 -3.19 -7.62
CA THR A 55 -2.81 -3.69 -6.29
C THR A 55 -1.73 -4.60 -5.76
N LEU A 56 -1.25 -4.30 -4.55
CA LEU A 56 -0.33 -5.16 -3.81
C LEU A 56 -1.10 -5.81 -2.68
N ALA A 57 -1.05 -7.14 -2.59
CA ALA A 57 -1.74 -7.92 -1.58
C ALA A 57 -0.75 -8.82 -0.83
N ASN A 58 -1.13 -9.24 0.38
CA ASN A 58 -0.34 -10.12 1.23
C ASN A 58 1.04 -9.52 1.61
N ILE A 59 1.11 -8.19 1.74
CA ILE A 59 2.34 -7.50 2.17
C ILE A 59 2.36 -7.47 3.70
N PRO A 60 3.42 -7.94 4.39
CA PRO A 60 3.52 -7.83 5.84
C PRO A 60 3.31 -6.40 6.32
N TYR A 61 2.49 -6.18 7.35
CA TYR A 61 2.27 -4.84 7.93
C TYR A 61 3.36 -4.52 8.96
N ASP A 62 4.57 -4.27 8.47
CA ASP A 62 5.73 -3.88 9.27
C ASP A 62 6.27 -2.51 8.84
N LYS A 63 7.37 -2.06 9.45
CA LYS A 63 7.98 -0.75 9.17
C LYS A 63 8.44 -0.54 7.72
N TYR A 64 8.51 -1.58 6.90
CA TYR A 64 8.86 -1.49 5.48
C TYR A 64 7.62 -1.40 4.59
N ASN A 65 6.43 -1.67 5.13
CA ASN A 65 5.18 -1.52 4.43
C ASN A 65 4.84 -0.02 4.22
N PRO A 66 4.56 0.43 2.99
CA PRO A 66 4.26 1.84 2.71
C PRO A 66 3.00 2.38 3.39
N ASP A 67 2.13 1.51 3.92
CA ASP A 67 0.96 1.88 4.70
C ASP A 67 1.21 1.96 6.20
N HIS A 68 2.37 1.50 6.67
CA HIS A 68 2.72 1.54 8.08
C HIS A 68 3.10 2.97 8.51
N PRO A 69 2.69 3.42 9.72
CA PRO A 69 3.02 4.77 10.21
C PRO A 69 4.53 5.02 10.33
N ASP A 70 5.30 3.98 10.66
CA ASP A 70 6.77 4.06 10.79
C ASP A 70 7.52 4.00 9.45
N TYR A 71 6.82 3.91 8.32
CA TYR A 71 7.46 3.84 7.02
C TYR A 71 8.12 5.18 6.67
N SER A 72 9.45 5.15 6.52
CA SER A 72 10.30 6.36 6.52
C SER A 72 10.79 6.81 5.14
N GLU A 73 10.29 6.27 4.03
CA GLU A 73 10.62 6.83 2.72
C GLU A 73 9.78 8.08 2.44
N SER A 74 10.44 9.14 1.96
CA SER A 74 9.75 10.32 1.44
C SER A 74 8.83 9.88 0.30
N TYR A 75 7.56 10.23 0.37
CA TYR A 75 6.59 9.91 -0.66
C TYR A 75 7.04 10.54 -1.99
N THR A 76 7.66 9.72 -2.85
CA THR A 76 7.96 10.06 -4.24
C THR A 76 7.02 9.20 -5.08
N PRO A 77 6.07 9.79 -5.83
CA PRO A 77 4.99 9.03 -6.47
C PRO A 77 5.40 8.06 -7.60
N VAL A 78 6.67 7.64 -7.74
CA VAL A 78 7.14 7.11 -9.03
C VAL A 78 7.93 5.78 -8.98
N ASN A 79 8.36 5.24 -7.83
CA ASN A 79 9.28 4.07 -7.85
C ASN A 79 8.94 2.87 -6.94
N TYR A 80 7.72 2.76 -6.41
CA TYR A 80 7.38 1.75 -5.38
C TYR A 80 7.30 0.28 -5.83
N LEU A 81 7.55 -0.02 -7.10
CA LEU A 81 7.56 -1.41 -7.59
C LEU A 81 8.88 -2.15 -7.36
N HIS A 82 9.95 -1.49 -6.91
CA HIS A 82 11.30 -2.07 -7.03
C HIS A 82 11.78 -3.05 -5.94
N PRO A 83 11.35 -3.01 -4.66
CA PRO A 83 11.82 -4.02 -3.69
C PRO A 83 10.89 -5.24 -3.53
N TYR A 84 9.62 -5.16 -3.94
CA TYR A 84 8.64 -6.25 -3.73
C TYR A 84 8.42 -7.16 -4.95
N LEU A 85 9.07 -6.88 -6.09
CA LEU A 85 8.98 -7.67 -7.32
C LEU A 85 10.19 -8.59 -7.58
N HIS A 86 11.10 -8.76 -6.62
CA HIS A 86 12.12 -9.80 -6.70
C HIS A 86 11.73 -10.99 -5.82
N PRO A 87 10.98 -11.99 -6.33
CA PRO A 87 11.06 -13.30 -5.74
C PRO A 87 12.52 -13.74 -5.85
N SER A 88 13.13 -14.09 -4.73
CA SER A 88 14.38 -14.84 -4.72
C SER A 88 14.17 -16.11 -5.56
N GLU A 89 14.90 -16.22 -6.67
CA GLU A 89 15.15 -17.52 -7.34
C GLU A 89 15.90 -18.47 -6.40
#